data_AF-A0A844MYD8-F1
#
_entry.id   AF-A0A844MYD8-F1
#
_cell.length_a   1.000
_cell.length_b   1.000
_cell.length_c   1.000
_cell.angle_alpha   90.00
_cell.angle_beta   90.00
_cell.angle_gamma   90.00
#
_symmetry.space_group_name_H-M   'P 1'
#
loop_
_entity.id
_entity.type
_entity.pdbx_description
1 polymer ?
#
loop_
_entity_poly.entity_id
_entity_poly.type
_entity_poly.pdbx_seq_one_letter_code
_entity_poly.pdbx_strand_id
1 'polypeptide(L)' 'MFDNLVKFVSDSSGLTNQLRIAEWAKLNRVNPFDMGSKNYQRCLYDLGLGGKYHELEYNEDGSLKYQ' A
#
# COMPACT_ATOMS: atom_id res chain seq x y z
N MET A 1 -17.77 -26.74 11.72
CA MET A 1 -16.70 -26.27 12.64
C MET A 1 -15.50 -25.76 11.83
N PHE A 2 -15.73 -24.96 10.77
CA PHE A 2 -14.69 -24.47 9.84
C PHE A 2 -14.49 -22.94 9.91
N ASP A 3 -15.19 -22.24 10.79
CA ASP A 3 -15.18 -20.77 10.86
C ASP A 3 -13.93 -20.17 11.53
N ASN A 4 -13.15 -20.96 12.27
CA ASN A 4 -11.98 -20.44 13.00
C ASN A 4 -10.66 -20.46 12.19
N LEU A 5 -10.60 -21.15 11.05
CA LEU A 5 -9.39 -21.18 10.22
C LEU A 5 -9.30 -19.96 9.30
N VAL A 6 -10.44 -19.46 8.81
CA VAL A 6 -10.50 -18.34 7.86
C VAL A 6 -10.06 -17.03 8.54
N LYS A 7 -10.42 -16.83 9.81
CA LYS A 7 -10.04 -15.63 10.58
C LYS A 7 -8.53 -15.50 10.79
N PHE A 8 -7.82 -16.61 11.01
CA PHE A 8 -6.37 -16.59 11.26
C PHE A 8 -5.54 -16.22 10.03
N VAL A 9 -6.00 -16.62 8.84
CA VAL A 9 -5.37 -16.26 7.57
C VAL A 9 -5.62 -14.78 7.24
N SER A 10 -6.82 -14.25 7.54
CA SER A 10 -7.13 -12.83 7.35
C SER A 10 -6.34 -11.90 8.29
N ASP A 11 -6.13 -12.29 9.55
CA ASP A 11 -5.33 -11.50 10.50
C ASP A 11 -3.83 -11.45 10.10
N SER A 12 -3.29 -12.57 9.64
CA SER A 12 -1.91 -12.63 9.13
C SER A 12 -1.74 -11.77 7.86
N SER A 13 -2.76 -11.73 7.01
CA SER A 13 -2.74 -10.95 5.77
C SER A 13 -2.74 -9.44 6.03
N GLY A 14 -3.49 -8.97 7.03
CA GLY A 14 -3.57 -7.55 7.36
C GLY A 14 -2.23 -6.93 7.77
N LEU A 15 -1.50 -7.61 8.67
CA LEU A 15 -0.18 -7.17 9.12
C LEU A 15 0.86 -7.23 7.97
N THR A 16 0.80 -8.29 7.17
CA THR A 16 1.69 -8.48 6.02
C THR A 16 1.44 -7.41 4.95
N ASN A 17 0.20 -7.01 4.74
CA ASN A 17 -0.17 -5.96 3.80
C ASN A 17 0.32 -4.59 4.26
N GLN A 18 0.19 -4.26 5.54
CA GLN A 18 0.71 -3.01 6.11
C GLN A 18 2.23 -2.90 5.95
N LEU A 19 2.96 -4.00 6.18
CA LEU A 19 4.41 -4.05 5.95
C LEU A 19 4.76 -3.81 4.47
N ARG A 20 4.07 -4.49 3.55
CA ARG A 20 4.29 -4.31 2.11
C ARG A 20 4.00 -2.87 1.64
N ILE A 21 2.95 -2.24 2.18
CA ILE A 21 2.63 -0.83 1.90
C ILE A 21 3.72 0.09 2.46
N ALA A 22 4.24 -0.18 3.67
CA ALA A 22 5.33 0.59 4.26
C ALA A 22 6.63 0.45 3.47
N GLU A 23 6.95 -0.75 2.96
CA GLU A 23 8.10 -0.97 2.08
C GLU A 23 7.97 -0.22 0.76
N TRP A 24 6.81 -0.30 0.11
CA TRP A 24 6.52 0.45 -1.12
C TRP A 24 6.63 1.96 -0.89
N ALA A 25 6.10 2.46 0.22
CA ALA A 25 6.16 3.87 0.57
C ALA A 25 7.61 4.34 0.82
N LYS A 26 8.43 3.51 1.47
CA LYS A 26 9.86 3.77 1.69
C LYS A 26 10.64 3.85 0.38
N LEU A 27 10.36 2.97 -0.58
CA LEU A 27 10.98 3.01 -1.92
C LEU A 27 10.64 4.32 -2.66
N ASN A 28 9.42 4.82 -2.46
CA ASN A 28 8.93 6.05 -3.07
C ASN A 28 9.14 7.30 -2.20
N ARG A 29 9.90 7.18 -1.10
CA ARG A 29 10.20 8.27 -0.15
C ARG A 29 8.95 9.04 0.32
N VAL A 30 7.86 8.31 0.57
CA VAL A 30 6.59 8.87 1.05
C VAL A 30 6.17 8.18 2.34
N ASN A 31 5.34 8.86 3.13
CA ASN A 31 4.78 8.28 4.34
C ASN A 31 3.64 7.31 3.97
N PRO A 32 3.65 6.04 4.43
CA PRO A 32 2.59 5.07 4.13
C PRO A 32 1.19 5.50 4.58
N PHE A 33 1.10 6.35 5.60
CA PHE A 33 -0.17 6.87 6.11
C PHE A 33 -0.56 8.21 5.49
N ASP A 34 0.36 8.86 4.76
CA ASP A 34 0.21 10.22 4.26
C ASP A 34 0.79 10.34 2.84
N MET A 35 0.38 9.42 1.96
CA MET A 35 0.75 9.43 0.53
C MET A 35 -0.35 9.99 -0.36
N GLY A 36 -1.58 10.10 0.12
CA GLY A 36 -2.74 10.51 -0.67
C GLY A 36 -3.49 9.34 -1.30
N SER A 37 -4.76 9.57 -1.64
CA SER A 37 -5.70 8.52 -2.04
C SER A 37 -5.32 7.86 -3.38
N LYS A 38 -4.77 8.61 -4.34
CA LYS A 38 -4.37 8.07 -5.64
C LYS A 38 -3.11 7.24 -5.53
N ASN A 39 -2.14 7.73 -4.77
CA ASN A 39 -0.89 7.03 -4.52
C ASN A 39 -1.11 5.76 -3.71
N TYR A 40 -2.04 5.80 -2.75
CA TYR A 40 -2.46 4.59 -2.04
C TYR A 40 -3.13 3.58 -2.99
N GLN A 41 -4.00 4.02 -3.90
CA GLN A 41 -4.59 3.14 -4.91
C GLN A 41 -3.53 2.54 -5.85
N ARG A 42 -2.50 3.31 -6.21
CA ARG A 42 -1.38 2.83 -7.02
C ARG A 42 -0.50 1.84 -6.24
N CYS A 43 -0.23 2.11 -4.97
CA CYS A 43 0.48 1.20 -4.07
C CYS A 43 -0.22 -0.15 -3.96
N LEU A 44 -1.54 -0.15 -3.74
CA LEU A 44 -2.32 -1.39 -3.74
C LEU A 44 -2.25 -2.12 -5.08
N TYR A 45 -2.29 -1.38 -6.19
CA TYR A 45 -2.21 -1.94 -7.54
C TYR A 45 -0.87 -2.63 -7.79
N ASP A 46 0.24 -1.96 -7.44
CA ASP A 46 1.60 -2.49 -7.58
C ASP A 46 1.82 -3.73 -6.69
N LEU A 47 1.22 -3.76 -5.50
CA LEU A 47 1.32 -4.87 -4.56
C LEU A 47 0.36 -6.04 -4.88
N GLY A 48 -0.52 -5.89 -5.88
CA GLY A 48 -1.55 -6.87 -6.22
C GLY A 48 -2.60 -7.05 -5.11
N LEU A 49 -2.77 -6.04 -4.26
CA LEU A 49 -3.72 -6.03 -3.14
C LEU A 49 -5.09 -5.43 -3.51
N GLY A 50 -5.25 -5.03 -4.77
CA GLY A 50 -6.43 -4.32 -5.27
C GLY A 50 -6.04 -2.93 -5.77
N GLY A 51 -6.96 -1.97 -5.81
CA GLY A 51 -6.67 -0.61 -6.26
C GLY A 51 -6.69 -0.42 -7.77
N LYS A 52 -6.14 0.72 -8.22
CA LYS A 52 -6.17 1.15 -9.63
C LYS A 52 -4.82 1.73 -10.00
N TYR A 53 -4.44 1.54 -11.25
CA TYR A 53 -3.29 2.23 -11.82
C TYR A 53 -3.54 3.74 -11.82
N HIS A 54 -2.69 4.48 -11.13
CA HIS A 54 -2.54 5.93 -11.24
C HIS A 54 -1.10 6.25 -11.58
N GLU A 55 -0.89 7.29 -12.39
CA GLU A 55 0.46 7.78 -12.66
C GLU A 55 1.05 8.41 -11.39
N LEU A 56 2.31 8.08 -11.11
CA LEU A 56 3.02 8.59 -9.95
C LEU A 56 3.72 9.89 -10.33
N GLU A 57 3.36 10.99 -9.67
CA GLU A 57 4.09 12.25 -9.77
C GLU A 57 5.13 12.34 -8.65
N TYR A 58 6.36 12.73 -9.01
CA TYR A 58 7.45 12.95 -8.06
C TYR A 58 7.80 14.44 -7.99
N ASN A 59 8.12 14.92 -6.80
CA ASN A 59 8.69 16.23 -6.60
C ASN A 59 10.17 16.26 -7.07
N GLU A 60 10.74 17.46 -7.18
CA GLU A 60 12.13 17.65 -7.63
C GLU A 60 13.18 16.99 -6.71
N ASP A 61 12.85 16.78 -5.44
CA ASP A 61 13.67 16.05 -4.44
C ASP A 61 13.54 14.51 -4.55
N GLY A 62 12.68 14.03 -5.46
CA GLY A 62 12.41 12.61 -5.69
C GLY A 62 11.45 11.99 -4.68
N SER A 63 10.80 12.78 -3.82
CA SER A 63 9.68 12.32 -3.01
C SER A 63 8.41 12.21 -3.86
N LEU A 64 7.56 11.24 -3.55
CA LEU A 64 6.26 11.12 -4.20
C LEU A 64 5.39 12.33 -3.83
N LYS A 65 4.86 13.04 -4.82
CA LYS A 65 3.94 14.16 -4.62
C LYS A 65 2.62 13.65 -4.04
N TYR A 66 2.03 14.37 -3.09
CA TYR A 66 0.76 13.97 -2.47
C TYR A 66 -0.41 14.15 -3.47
N GLN A 67 -1.19 13.09 -3.71
CA GLN A 67 -2.27 13.06 -4.73
C GLN A 67 -3.55 12.32 -4.33
#